data_AF-A0A0G1PIW6-F1
#
_entry.id   AF-A0A0G1PIW6-F1
#
_cell.length_a   1.000
_cell.length_b   1.000
_cell.length_c   1.000
_cell.angle_alpha   90.00
_cell.angle_beta   90.00
_cell.angle_gamma   90.00
#
_symmetry.space_group_name_H-M   'P 1'
#
loop_
_entity.id
_entity.type
_entity.pdbx_description
1 polymer ?
#
loop_
_entity_poly.entity_id
_entity_poly.type
_entity_poly.pdbx_seq_one_letter_code
_entity_poly.pdbx_strand_id
1 'polypeptide(L)'
;MQEEFEKKFDYEVIYLGQSENSYREDCASSPSIKERLAKLLENTNNRKARELMLRAVLRLDYVLTESDSKNDKRSYDIQLIETVRQIATDMVQVLPVGDQEGARKFIGNLDKSPWLFSHLDETGHSIADFFENTRQVTTGENELLSSRQMELMEFVGRTHDVCKLLGGLNAQIDPDHEIIYREIIGRHLEGKTFTTKSGHTIVFDKDDVDFIKGVVELHEDIYREEGFAHQAESLKKENNSRDLEVAIARGRTILHFVDIFGDAVRFQDGVLKIVDQKAFEKRFIDLFRRHIKLPIVSTDTKIITVDGIDQEKTFITDWSLGKVFRPQWGEHGVAGLTWTFGLLKDEWGINVDPALIPAVQNGIIQVLEEAVDAIEGVRRGDPKYHYQQGVIPEKVQAQFTIDLEKLKLSLTALNVDL
;
A
#
# COMPACT_ATOMS: atom_id res chain seq x y z
N MET A 1 9.82 -3.57 36.20
CA MET A 1 9.16 -2.80 35.12
C MET A 1 10.04 -2.56 33.91
N GLN A 2 11.03 -1.64 33.90
CA GLN A 2 11.92 -1.47 32.72
C GLN A 2 12.88 -2.67 32.52
N GLU A 3 13.37 -3.27 33.61
CA GLU A 3 14.10 -4.56 33.58
C GLU A 3 13.23 -5.76 33.19
N GLU A 4 11.91 -5.66 33.35
CA GLU A 4 10.94 -6.70 32.99
C GLU A 4 10.59 -6.63 31.50
N PHE A 5 10.50 -5.40 30.98
CA PHE A 5 10.47 -5.08 29.55
C PHE A 5 11.77 -5.52 28.87
N GLU A 6 12.95 -5.18 29.41
CA GLU A 6 14.24 -5.60 28.84
C GLU A 6 14.46 -7.13 28.95
N LYS A 7 14.00 -7.79 30.03
CA LYS A 7 14.01 -9.27 30.11
C LYS A 7 13.03 -9.95 29.15
N LYS A 8 11.84 -9.39 28.93
CA LYS A 8 10.92 -9.86 27.87
C LYS A 8 11.50 -9.60 26.49
N PHE A 9 12.09 -8.43 26.29
CA PHE A 9 12.74 -8.02 25.04
C PHE A 9 13.89 -8.97 24.69
N ASP A 10 14.80 -9.27 25.62
CA ASP A 10 15.89 -10.22 25.40
C ASP A 10 15.41 -11.66 25.15
N TYR A 11 14.34 -12.09 25.83
CA TYR A 11 13.72 -13.41 25.62
C TYR A 11 13.04 -13.53 24.25
N GLU A 12 12.25 -12.52 23.86
CA GLU A 12 11.59 -12.45 22.54
C GLU A 12 12.64 -12.28 21.43
N VAL A 13 13.67 -11.45 21.60
CA VAL A 13 14.76 -11.26 20.62
C VAL A 13 15.58 -12.54 20.38
N ILE A 14 15.84 -13.36 21.41
CA ILE A 14 16.54 -14.64 21.28
C ILE A 14 15.66 -15.70 20.60
N TYR A 15 14.34 -15.67 20.83
CA TYR A 15 13.38 -16.61 20.26
C TYR A 15 13.02 -16.29 18.80
N LEU A 16 13.12 -15.02 18.40
CA LEU A 16 12.77 -14.54 17.07
C LEU A 16 13.94 -14.60 16.07
N GLY A 17 15.17 -14.92 16.52
CA GLY A 17 16.43 -14.55 15.87
C GLY A 17 17.23 -15.55 15.01
N GLN A 18 16.67 -16.66 14.51
CA GLN A 18 17.46 -17.69 13.80
C GLN A 18 16.74 -18.21 12.54
N SER A 19 17.43 -18.90 11.63
CA SER A 19 17.86 -18.42 10.32
C SER A 19 17.47 -19.37 9.15
N GLU A 20 16.93 -18.84 8.06
CA GLU A 20 16.33 -19.40 6.85
C GLU A 20 17.21 -19.37 5.57
N ASN A 21 17.98 -20.44 5.36
CA ASN A 21 18.38 -20.88 4.01
C ASN A 21 17.27 -21.69 3.29
N SER A 22 16.01 -21.56 3.71
CA SER A 22 14.92 -22.52 3.46
C SER A 22 13.77 -22.04 2.57
N TYR A 23 13.86 -20.86 1.94
CA TYR A 23 12.77 -20.29 1.12
C TYR A 23 12.57 -20.97 -0.27
N ARG A 24 12.95 -22.24 -0.46
CA ARG A 24 12.92 -22.87 -1.79
C ARG A 24 12.07 -24.11 -2.00
N GLU A 25 11.54 -24.77 -0.99
CA GLU A 25 10.73 -25.97 -1.20
C GLU A 25 9.52 -25.94 -0.25
N ASP A 26 8.32 -26.20 -0.77
CA ASP A 26 7.04 -26.42 -0.08
C ASP A 26 6.13 -25.21 0.23
N CYS A 27 5.32 -24.82 -0.77
CA CYS A 27 3.96 -24.33 -0.53
C CYS A 27 3.08 -25.51 -0.08
N ALA A 28 2.71 -25.55 1.21
CA ALA A 28 1.53 -26.29 1.68
C ALA A 28 0.86 -25.72 2.94
N SER A 29 1.46 -24.78 3.69
CA SER A 29 0.77 -24.07 4.77
C SER A 29 1.44 -22.72 5.03
N SER A 30 0.65 -21.65 5.15
CA SER A 30 1.16 -20.31 5.46
C SER A 30 1.92 -20.32 6.79
N PRO A 31 3.17 -19.81 6.85
CA PRO A 31 3.96 -19.83 8.07
C PRO A 31 3.41 -18.83 9.11
N SER A 32 3.47 -19.24 10.37
CA SER A 32 3.15 -18.48 11.57
C SER A 32 4.07 -17.26 11.76
N ILE A 33 3.64 -16.26 12.55
CA ILE A 33 4.43 -15.06 12.90
C ILE A 33 5.86 -15.42 13.35
N LYS A 34 5.96 -16.50 14.12
CA LYS A 34 7.22 -17.04 14.65
C LYS A 34 8.17 -17.51 13.55
N GLU A 35 7.64 -18.08 12.46
CA GLU A 35 8.42 -18.57 11.32
C GLU A 35 8.81 -17.44 10.34
N ARG A 36 8.09 -16.31 10.32
CA ARG A 36 8.44 -15.13 9.52
C ARG A 36 9.52 -14.27 10.21
N LEU A 37 9.41 -14.09 11.52
CA LEU A 37 10.38 -13.34 12.33
C LEU A 37 11.77 -14.01 12.38
N ALA A 38 11.83 -15.34 12.28
CA ALA A 38 13.04 -16.15 12.13
C ALA A 38 13.91 -15.75 10.90
N LYS A 39 13.27 -15.59 9.74
CA LYS A 39 13.88 -15.18 8.46
C LYS A 39 14.44 -13.76 8.51
N LEU A 40 13.78 -12.93 9.32
CA LEU A 40 14.02 -11.51 9.46
C LEU A 40 15.27 -11.12 10.25
N LEU A 41 15.90 -12.04 10.96
CA LEU A 41 17.06 -11.72 11.80
C LEU A 41 18.41 -12.20 11.24
N GLU A 42 18.40 -12.79 10.04
CA GLU A 42 19.61 -13.20 9.30
C GLU A 42 20.34 -12.10 8.53
N ASN A 43 19.62 -11.08 8.08
CA ASN A 43 20.21 -10.05 7.23
C ASN A 43 20.86 -8.95 8.08
N THR A 44 22.17 -9.08 8.26
CA THR A 44 23.01 -8.26 9.12
C THR A 44 23.10 -6.80 8.72
N ASN A 45 22.77 -6.44 7.47
CA ASN A 45 22.91 -5.08 6.95
C ASN A 45 21.89 -4.10 7.57
N ASN A 46 20.76 -4.59 8.10
CA ASN A 46 19.65 -3.75 8.59
C ASN A 46 19.27 -3.99 10.06
N ARG A 47 20.16 -4.62 10.85
CA ARG A 47 19.88 -5.07 12.22
C ARG A 47 19.32 -3.96 13.12
N LYS A 48 19.87 -2.74 13.06
CA LYS A 48 19.45 -1.65 13.95
C LYS A 48 18.06 -1.10 13.61
N ALA A 49 17.74 -0.96 12.32
CA ALA A 49 16.41 -0.53 11.88
C ALA A 49 15.32 -1.54 12.31
N ARG A 50 15.64 -2.83 12.24
CA ARG A 50 14.74 -3.92 12.66
C ARG A 50 14.56 -3.97 14.18
N GLU A 51 15.62 -3.74 14.96
CA GLU A 51 15.52 -3.63 16.42
C GLU A 51 14.59 -2.47 16.83
N LEU A 52 14.75 -1.31 16.17
CA LEU A 52 13.91 -0.14 16.42
C LEU A 52 12.44 -0.42 16.10
N MET A 53 12.16 -1.10 14.99
CA MET A 53 10.81 -1.53 14.66
C MET A 53 10.22 -2.45 15.72
N LEU A 54 10.94 -3.50 16.12
CA LEU A 54 10.43 -4.44 17.13
C LEU A 54 10.11 -3.71 18.44
N ARG A 55 10.96 -2.77 18.85
CA ARG A 55 10.70 -1.91 20.02
C ARG A 55 9.42 -1.08 19.83
N ALA A 56 9.19 -0.49 18.66
CA ALA A 56 7.98 0.26 18.36
C ALA A 56 6.72 -0.61 18.38
N VAL A 57 6.77 -1.82 17.80
CA VAL A 57 5.67 -2.79 17.79
C VAL A 57 5.29 -3.24 19.20
N LEU A 58 6.29 -3.63 20.01
CA LEU A 58 6.05 -4.02 21.41
C LEU A 58 5.54 -2.85 22.24
N ARG A 59 6.01 -1.62 21.96
CA ARG A 59 5.50 -0.42 22.61
C ARG A 59 4.04 -0.17 22.25
N LEU A 60 3.64 -0.39 21.00
CA LEU A 60 2.25 -0.27 20.56
C LEU A 60 1.35 -1.23 21.34
N ASP A 61 1.68 -2.53 21.33
CA ASP A 61 0.92 -3.57 22.04
C ASP A 61 0.74 -3.24 23.53
N TYR A 62 1.81 -2.78 24.17
CA TYR A 62 1.77 -2.33 25.56
C TYR A 62 0.83 -1.14 25.78
N VAL A 63 0.95 -0.08 24.96
CA VAL A 63 0.15 1.15 25.13
C VAL A 63 -1.33 0.88 24.84
N LEU A 64 -1.64 0.06 23.83
CA LEU A 64 -3.01 -0.34 23.53
C LEU A 64 -3.62 -1.14 24.70
N THR A 65 -2.90 -2.13 25.24
CA THR A 65 -3.31 -2.87 26.44
C THR A 65 -3.59 -1.96 27.63
N GLU A 66 -2.75 -0.95 27.88
CA GLU A 66 -2.99 0.03 28.95
C GLU A 66 -4.22 0.91 28.65
N SER A 67 -4.41 1.31 27.39
CA SER A 67 -5.54 2.16 26.97
C SER A 67 -6.88 1.44 27.10
N ASP A 68 -6.91 0.13 26.84
CA ASP A 68 -8.10 -0.71 26.99
C ASP A 68 -8.70 -0.63 28.39
N SER A 69 -7.86 -0.42 29.41
CA SER A 69 -8.30 -0.26 30.80
C SER A 69 -8.94 1.10 31.12
N LYS A 70 -8.76 2.12 30.28
CA LYS A 70 -9.10 3.52 30.57
C LYS A 70 -10.49 3.96 30.05
N ASN A 71 -11.18 3.09 29.31
CA ASN A 71 -12.52 3.35 28.75
C ASN A 71 -12.61 4.70 27.99
N ASP A 72 -11.63 4.99 27.13
CA ASP A 72 -11.67 6.17 26.24
C ASP A 72 -12.84 6.03 25.25
N LYS A 73 -13.70 7.06 25.22
CA LYS A 73 -14.94 7.09 24.43
C LYS A 73 -14.76 7.69 23.03
N ARG A 74 -13.57 8.18 22.69
CA ARG A 74 -13.29 8.71 21.35
C ARG A 74 -13.28 7.60 20.31
N SER A 75 -13.42 7.96 19.04
CA SER A 75 -13.29 7.01 17.94
C SER A 75 -11.89 6.37 17.92
N TYR A 76 -11.82 5.06 17.71
CA TYR A 76 -10.60 4.28 17.88
C TYR A 76 -9.54 4.56 16.80
N ASP A 77 -9.95 4.91 15.59
CA ASP A 77 -9.04 5.37 14.52
C ASP A 77 -8.22 6.59 14.96
N ILE A 78 -8.86 7.57 15.61
CA ILE A 78 -8.18 8.75 16.17
C ILE A 78 -7.20 8.34 17.28
N GLN A 79 -7.63 7.49 18.21
CA GLN A 79 -6.78 7.02 19.31
C GLN A 79 -5.54 6.27 18.79
N LEU A 80 -5.73 5.45 17.76
CA LEU A 80 -4.68 4.67 17.12
C LEU A 80 -3.66 5.57 16.40
N ILE A 81 -4.13 6.56 15.63
CA ILE A 81 -3.28 7.56 14.95
C ILE A 81 -2.44 8.35 15.97
N GLU A 82 -3.05 8.81 17.07
CA GLU A 82 -2.34 9.51 18.15
C GLU A 82 -1.26 8.63 18.79
N THR A 83 -1.61 7.37 19.09
CA THR A 83 -0.72 6.39 19.71
C THR A 83 0.48 6.11 18.83
N VAL A 84 0.25 5.82 17.55
CA VAL A 84 1.33 5.50 16.60
C VAL A 84 2.22 6.73 16.33
N ARG A 85 1.64 7.94 16.24
CA ARG A 85 2.43 9.18 16.15
C ARG A 85 3.35 9.35 17.35
N GLN A 86 2.83 9.11 18.56
CA GLN A 86 3.63 9.25 19.77
C GLN A 86 4.78 8.26 19.78
N ILE A 87 4.52 7.00 19.42
CA ILE A 87 5.57 5.97 19.31
C ILE A 87 6.62 6.37 18.28
N ALA A 88 6.21 6.81 17.09
CA ALA A 88 7.15 7.28 16.06
C ALA A 88 7.98 8.47 16.56
N THR A 89 7.37 9.39 17.32
CA THR A 89 8.05 10.55 17.92
C THR A 89 9.09 10.12 18.94
N ASP A 90 8.74 9.18 19.81
CA ASP A 90 9.66 8.60 20.81
C ASP A 90 10.83 7.88 20.10
N MET A 91 10.56 7.20 18.98
CA MET A 91 11.58 6.53 18.17
C MET A 91 12.57 7.49 17.50
N VAL A 92 12.24 8.76 17.31
CA VAL A 92 13.21 9.76 16.80
C VAL A 92 14.42 9.89 17.73
N GLN A 93 14.20 9.81 19.04
CA GLN A 93 15.25 10.06 20.03
C GLN A 93 16.37 9.01 20.00
N VAL A 94 16.05 7.81 19.50
CA VAL A 94 16.98 6.68 19.43
C VAL A 94 17.66 6.53 18.06
N LEU A 95 17.37 7.43 17.11
CA LEU A 95 18.07 7.52 15.83
C LEU A 95 19.43 8.22 15.96
N PRO A 96 20.39 7.96 15.05
CA PRO A 96 21.64 8.71 14.97
C PRO A 96 21.38 10.22 14.88
N VAL A 97 22.20 11.04 15.55
CA VAL A 97 22.01 12.51 15.66
C VAL A 97 21.82 13.18 14.29
N GLY A 98 22.53 12.72 13.26
CA GLY A 98 22.42 13.23 11.88
C GLY A 98 21.05 12.98 11.22
N ASP A 99 20.31 11.97 11.66
CA ASP A 99 19.03 11.55 11.08
C ASP A 99 17.82 12.13 11.83
N GLN A 100 18.02 12.59 13.07
CA GLN A 100 16.92 13.03 13.95
C GLN A 100 16.15 14.23 13.39
N GLU A 101 16.84 15.20 12.77
CA GLU A 101 16.18 16.40 12.28
C GLU A 101 15.25 16.10 11.09
N GLY A 102 15.72 15.25 10.17
CA GLY A 102 14.89 14.74 9.08
C GLY A 102 13.68 13.97 9.60
N ALA A 103 13.88 13.14 10.63
CA ALA A 103 12.82 12.40 11.31
C ALA A 103 11.75 13.30 11.96
N ARG A 104 12.17 14.33 12.71
CA ARG A 104 11.25 15.30 13.33
C ARG A 104 10.43 16.03 12.28
N LYS A 105 11.08 16.47 11.20
CA LYS A 105 10.40 17.13 10.09
C LYS A 105 9.41 16.20 9.39
N PHE A 106 9.77 14.93 9.19
CA PHE A 106 8.87 13.92 8.63
C PHE A 106 7.62 13.77 9.50
N ILE A 107 7.78 13.52 10.81
CA ILE A 107 6.67 13.34 11.76
C ILE A 107 5.79 14.59 11.84
N GLY A 108 6.39 15.78 11.89
CA GLY A 108 5.66 17.05 11.96
C GLY A 108 4.86 17.39 10.70
N ASN A 109 5.02 16.62 9.61
CA ASN A 109 4.27 16.82 8.37
C ASN A 109 3.23 15.71 8.10
N LEU A 110 3.07 14.70 8.97
CA LEU A 110 2.19 13.55 8.72
C LEU A 110 0.74 13.92 8.34
N ASP A 111 0.21 15.03 8.86
CA ASP A 111 -1.14 15.53 8.57
C ASP A 111 -1.26 16.32 7.26
N LYS A 112 -0.16 16.63 6.58
CA LYS A 112 -0.18 17.43 5.36
C LYS A 112 -0.19 16.51 4.16
N SER A 113 -0.88 16.87 3.08
CA SER A 113 -0.75 16.12 1.83
C SER A 113 0.70 16.22 1.29
N PRO A 114 1.30 15.11 0.81
CA PRO A 114 0.76 13.75 0.63
C PRO A 114 1.19 12.74 1.71
N TRP A 115 1.44 13.20 2.94
CA TRP A 115 1.96 12.36 4.01
C TRP A 115 0.90 11.44 4.60
N LEU A 116 1.35 10.45 5.37
CA LEU A 116 0.57 9.26 5.72
C LEU A 116 -0.82 9.54 6.29
N PHE A 117 -0.97 10.48 7.22
CA PHE A 117 -2.26 10.68 7.87
C PHE A 117 -3.24 11.46 6.99
N SER A 118 -2.74 12.39 6.17
CA SER A 118 -3.54 12.99 5.09
C SER A 118 -4.03 11.89 4.13
N HIS A 119 -3.14 10.98 3.75
CA HIS A 119 -3.48 9.86 2.88
C HIS A 119 -4.53 8.92 3.50
N LEU A 120 -4.37 8.52 4.77
CA LEU A 120 -5.34 7.68 5.47
C LEU A 120 -6.74 8.33 5.56
N ASP A 121 -6.78 9.62 5.88
CA ASP A 121 -8.04 10.38 5.94
C ASP A 121 -8.71 10.48 4.56
N GLU A 122 -7.94 10.84 3.53
CA GLU A 122 -8.39 10.90 2.14
C GLU A 122 -8.89 9.53 1.64
N THR A 123 -8.17 8.44 1.92
CA THR A 123 -8.57 7.08 1.54
C THR A 123 -9.87 6.67 2.23
N GLY A 124 -10.00 6.92 3.54
CA GLY A 124 -11.27 6.69 4.26
C GLY A 124 -12.44 7.47 3.66
N HIS A 125 -12.22 8.74 3.29
CA HIS A 125 -13.23 9.56 2.62
C HIS A 125 -13.61 9.04 1.24
N SER A 126 -12.64 8.68 0.41
CA SER A 126 -12.91 8.12 -0.91
C SER A 126 -13.66 6.79 -0.84
N ILE A 127 -13.41 5.96 0.18
CA ILE A 127 -14.17 4.72 0.40
C ILE A 127 -15.63 5.02 0.76
N ALA A 128 -15.86 5.92 1.71
CA ALA A 128 -17.21 6.29 2.12
C ALA A 128 -18.00 6.90 0.94
N ASP A 129 -17.36 7.79 0.19
CA ASP A 129 -17.94 8.41 -1.00
C ASP A 129 -18.22 7.36 -2.10
N PHE A 130 -17.35 6.36 -2.28
CA PHE A 130 -17.57 5.25 -3.22
C PHE A 130 -18.88 4.51 -2.88
N PHE A 131 -19.02 4.02 -1.65
CA PHE A 131 -20.20 3.24 -1.25
C PHE A 131 -21.49 4.04 -1.25
N GLU A 132 -21.44 5.33 -0.89
CA GLU A 132 -22.63 6.19 -0.96
C GLU A 132 -23.11 6.36 -2.41
N ASN A 133 -22.18 6.54 -3.36
CA ASN A 133 -22.53 6.70 -4.77
C ASN A 133 -22.93 5.39 -5.46
N THR A 134 -22.48 4.24 -4.98
CA THR A 134 -22.88 2.93 -5.53
C THR A 134 -24.13 2.35 -4.87
N ARG A 135 -24.58 2.91 -3.74
CA ARG A 135 -25.67 2.37 -2.91
C ARG A 135 -26.94 2.07 -3.71
N GLN A 136 -27.28 2.89 -4.70
CA GLN A 136 -28.49 2.69 -5.50
C GLN A 136 -28.45 1.40 -6.34
N VAL A 137 -27.27 0.96 -6.75
CA VAL A 137 -27.07 -0.25 -7.56
C VAL A 137 -26.57 -1.45 -6.75
N THR A 138 -26.13 -1.22 -5.51
CA THR A 138 -25.59 -2.26 -4.62
C THR A 138 -26.48 -2.56 -3.40
N THR A 139 -27.82 -2.64 -3.56
CA THR A 139 -28.79 -2.89 -2.47
C THR A 139 -29.67 -4.12 -2.70
N GLY A 140 -30.26 -4.65 -1.62
CA GLY A 140 -31.22 -5.76 -1.67
C GLY A 140 -30.55 -7.07 -2.10
N GLU A 141 -31.04 -7.68 -3.18
CA GLU A 141 -30.46 -8.90 -3.76
C GLU A 141 -29.12 -8.64 -4.49
N ASN A 142 -28.77 -7.37 -4.76
CA ASN A 142 -27.53 -6.97 -5.40
C ASN A 142 -26.56 -6.34 -4.38
N GLU A 143 -26.25 -7.03 -3.29
CA GLU A 143 -25.41 -6.48 -2.22
C GLU A 143 -23.91 -6.74 -2.47
N LEU A 144 -23.12 -5.67 -2.67
CA LEU A 144 -21.66 -5.77 -2.85
C LEU A 144 -20.97 -6.17 -1.55
N LEU A 145 -21.30 -5.45 -0.47
CA LEU A 145 -20.97 -5.72 0.93
C LEU A 145 -22.19 -5.36 1.78
N SER A 146 -22.34 -5.95 2.96
CA SER A 146 -23.40 -5.53 3.88
C SER A 146 -23.27 -4.07 4.27
N SER A 147 -24.38 -3.40 4.60
CA SER A 147 -24.35 -1.99 5.04
C SER A 147 -23.35 -1.77 6.20
N ARG A 148 -23.26 -2.73 7.13
CA ARG A 148 -22.29 -2.68 8.22
C ARG A 148 -20.85 -2.79 7.70
N GLN A 149 -20.56 -3.75 6.83
CA GLN A 149 -19.22 -3.91 6.23
C GLN A 149 -18.81 -2.67 5.41
N MET A 150 -19.72 -2.05 4.66
CA MET A 150 -19.44 -0.80 3.93
C MET A 150 -18.98 0.32 4.88
N GLU A 151 -19.58 0.44 6.07
CA GLU A 151 -19.15 1.40 7.09
C GLU A 151 -17.80 1.02 7.70
N LEU A 152 -17.54 -0.28 7.92
CA LEU A 152 -16.22 -0.75 8.40
C LEU A 152 -15.10 -0.47 7.40
N MET A 153 -15.39 -0.45 6.09
CA MET A 153 -14.39 -0.11 5.08
C MET A 153 -13.84 1.31 5.25
N GLU A 154 -14.62 2.25 5.79
CA GLU A 154 -14.13 3.60 6.13
C GLU A 154 -13.04 3.53 7.22
N PHE A 155 -13.28 2.74 8.28
CA PHE A 155 -12.29 2.51 9.34
C PHE A 155 -11.01 1.86 8.78
N VAL A 156 -11.17 0.87 7.91
CA VAL A 156 -10.07 0.22 7.22
C VAL A 156 -9.25 1.24 6.41
N GLY A 157 -9.92 2.07 5.60
CA GLY A 157 -9.27 3.14 4.83
C GLY A 157 -8.46 4.10 5.69
N ARG A 158 -8.96 4.45 6.88
CA ARG A 158 -8.30 5.35 7.82
C ARG A 158 -7.15 4.76 8.62
N THR A 159 -6.95 3.44 8.57
CA THR A 159 -6.01 2.78 9.51
C THR A 159 -5.09 1.75 8.86
N HIS A 160 -5.40 1.22 7.68
CA HIS A 160 -4.68 0.11 7.03
C HIS A 160 -3.16 0.27 7.02
N ASP A 161 -2.70 1.51 6.85
CA ASP A 161 -1.32 1.88 6.64
C ASP A 161 -0.62 2.46 7.87
N VAL A 162 -1.33 2.59 9.00
CA VAL A 162 -0.81 3.27 10.19
C VAL A 162 0.47 2.62 10.73
N CYS A 163 0.58 1.30 10.58
CA CYS A 163 1.74 0.52 11.02
C CYS A 163 3.03 0.84 10.24
N LYS A 164 2.96 1.54 9.10
CA LYS A 164 4.16 2.01 8.36
C LYS A 164 5.05 2.94 9.20
N LEU A 165 4.49 3.60 10.22
CA LEU A 165 5.26 4.45 11.14
C LEU A 165 5.95 3.69 12.27
N LEU A 166 5.66 2.41 12.44
CA LEU A 166 6.32 1.56 13.43
C LEU A 166 7.67 1.07 12.91
N GLY A 167 7.96 1.29 11.63
CA GLY A 167 9.27 1.10 11.05
C GLY A 167 10.21 2.31 11.16
N GLY A 168 11.49 2.10 10.84
CA GLY A 168 12.38 3.17 10.40
C GLY A 168 11.74 4.04 9.30
N LEU A 169 12.09 5.33 9.31
CA LEU A 169 11.54 6.34 8.41
C LEU A 169 11.59 5.87 6.95
N ASN A 170 10.45 5.88 6.25
CA ASN A 170 10.29 5.41 4.86
C ASN A 170 10.53 3.91 4.59
N ALA A 171 10.66 3.08 5.61
CA ALA A 171 10.84 1.65 5.40
C ALA A 171 9.48 0.93 5.45
N GLN A 172 9.08 0.30 4.35
CA GLN A 172 8.31 -0.95 4.43
C GLN A 172 9.23 -1.91 5.16
N ILE A 173 8.87 -2.23 6.41
CA ILE A 173 9.68 -3.11 7.23
C ILE A 173 9.01 -4.46 7.25
N ASP A 174 9.83 -5.48 7.09
CA ASP A 174 9.43 -6.84 7.32
C ASP A 174 9.54 -7.09 8.86
N PRO A 175 8.47 -7.53 9.56
CA PRO A 175 7.22 -8.00 8.99
C PRO A 175 6.32 -6.86 8.54
N ASP A 176 5.66 -7.08 7.42
CA ASP A 176 4.81 -6.14 6.71
C ASP A 176 3.83 -5.40 7.64
N HIS A 177 3.55 -4.13 7.36
CA HIS A 177 2.70 -3.30 8.22
C HIS A 177 1.29 -3.88 8.35
N GLU A 178 0.82 -4.66 7.37
CA GLU A 178 -0.44 -5.41 7.44
C GLU A 178 -0.41 -6.53 8.48
N ILE A 179 0.73 -7.23 8.60
CA ILE A 179 0.90 -8.30 9.59
C ILE A 179 0.86 -7.69 11.00
N ILE A 180 1.59 -6.58 11.19
CA ILE A 180 1.57 -5.86 12.47
C ILE A 180 0.15 -5.40 12.78
N TYR A 181 -0.57 -4.88 11.77
CA TYR A 181 -1.96 -4.48 11.95
C TYR A 181 -2.83 -5.65 12.40
N ARG A 182 -2.83 -6.75 11.63
CA ARG A 182 -3.66 -7.92 11.91
C ARG A 182 -3.41 -8.49 13.31
N GLU A 183 -2.13 -8.56 13.69
CA GLU A 183 -1.70 -9.24 14.91
C GLU A 183 -1.74 -8.36 16.13
N ILE A 184 -1.42 -7.08 16.03
CA ILE A 184 -1.39 -6.18 17.18
C ILE A 184 -2.70 -5.42 17.24
N ILE A 185 -2.98 -4.57 16.26
CA ILE A 185 -4.19 -3.73 16.26
C ILE A 185 -5.44 -4.62 16.32
N GLY A 186 -5.48 -5.69 15.53
CA GLY A 186 -6.61 -6.62 15.46
C GLY A 186 -6.98 -7.28 16.80
N ARG A 187 -6.05 -7.45 17.74
CA ARG A 187 -6.34 -7.99 19.08
C ARG A 187 -7.08 -7.00 19.98
N HIS A 188 -6.94 -5.70 19.70
CA HIS A 188 -7.47 -4.62 20.52
C HIS A 188 -8.74 -4.00 19.94
N LEU A 189 -9.26 -4.49 18.80
CA LEU A 189 -10.43 -3.92 18.14
C LEU A 189 -11.76 -4.29 18.81
N GLU A 190 -11.92 -5.50 19.33
CA GLU A 190 -13.21 -5.97 19.86
C GLU A 190 -13.68 -5.08 21.03
N GLY A 191 -14.93 -4.61 20.96
CA GLY A 191 -15.51 -3.68 21.92
C GLY A 191 -15.09 -2.22 21.74
N LYS A 192 -14.22 -1.89 20.79
CA LYS A 192 -13.85 -0.50 20.48
C LYS A 192 -14.92 0.20 19.67
N THR A 193 -14.95 1.51 19.84
CA THR A 193 -15.91 2.38 19.18
C THR A 193 -15.26 3.06 17.98
N PHE A 194 -15.92 3.05 16.84
CA PHE A 194 -15.59 3.84 15.66
C PHE A 194 -16.77 4.76 15.33
N THR A 195 -16.49 6.01 14.95
CA THR A 195 -17.48 6.95 14.47
C THR A 195 -17.20 7.28 13.01
N THR A 196 -18.13 6.90 12.14
CA THR A 196 -18.08 7.19 10.71
C THR A 196 -18.11 8.70 10.46
N LYS A 197 -17.74 9.13 9.25
CA LYS A 197 -17.85 10.53 8.81
C LYS A 197 -19.29 11.04 8.90
N SER A 198 -20.27 10.17 8.66
CA SER A 198 -21.70 10.48 8.75
C SER A 198 -22.20 10.60 10.20
N GLY A 199 -21.34 10.31 11.19
CA GLY A 199 -21.68 10.40 12.62
C GLY A 199 -22.32 9.13 13.18
N HIS A 200 -22.38 8.04 12.42
CA HIS A 200 -22.84 6.75 12.93
C HIS A 200 -21.74 6.13 13.80
N THR A 201 -22.13 5.64 14.98
CA THR A 201 -21.22 5.00 15.92
C THR A 201 -21.37 3.49 15.87
N ILE A 202 -20.26 2.80 15.63
CA ILE A 202 -20.15 1.35 15.62
C ILE A 202 -19.32 0.93 16.82
N VAL A 203 -19.82 -0.06 17.58
CA VAL A 203 -18.99 -0.83 18.52
C VAL A 203 -18.64 -2.12 17.82
N PHE A 204 -17.34 -2.41 17.69
CA PHE A 204 -16.86 -3.57 16.97
C PHE A 204 -17.16 -4.85 17.74
N ASP A 205 -17.80 -5.80 17.07
CA ASP A 205 -17.93 -7.18 17.54
C ASP A 205 -16.87 -8.07 16.87
N LYS A 206 -16.89 -9.36 17.22
CA LYS A 206 -15.93 -10.33 16.69
C LYS A 206 -15.97 -10.44 15.15
N ASP A 207 -17.15 -10.40 14.55
CA ASP A 207 -17.32 -10.58 13.10
C ASP A 207 -16.78 -9.36 12.35
N ASP A 208 -16.97 -8.15 12.91
CA ASP A 208 -16.36 -6.92 12.39
C ASP A 208 -14.83 -7.00 12.42
N VAL A 209 -14.28 -7.50 13.53
CA VAL A 209 -12.83 -7.62 13.72
C VAL A 209 -12.24 -8.62 12.73
N ASP A 210 -12.90 -9.77 12.54
CA ASP A 210 -12.45 -10.78 11.58
C ASP A 210 -12.51 -10.23 10.13
N PHE A 211 -13.55 -9.46 9.78
CA PHE A 211 -13.64 -8.75 8.50
C PHE A 211 -12.52 -7.71 8.33
N ILE A 212 -12.35 -6.79 9.28
CA ILE A 212 -11.32 -5.73 9.24
C ILE A 212 -9.93 -6.33 9.07
N LYS A 213 -9.60 -7.35 9.88
CA LYS A 213 -8.31 -8.05 9.82
C LYS A 213 -8.10 -8.72 8.47
N GLY A 214 -9.12 -9.40 7.96
CA GLY A 214 -9.07 -10.08 6.68
C GLY A 214 -8.84 -9.10 5.52
N VAL A 215 -9.50 -7.95 5.53
CA VAL A 215 -9.32 -6.92 4.50
C VAL A 215 -7.90 -6.35 4.54
N VAL A 216 -7.42 -5.94 5.73
CA VAL A 216 -6.12 -5.28 5.87
C VAL A 216 -4.93 -6.21 5.60
N GLU A 217 -5.00 -7.49 5.98
CA GLU A 217 -3.84 -8.41 5.98
C GLU A 217 -3.04 -8.45 4.66
N LEU A 218 -3.71 -8.30 3.52
CA LEU A 218 -3.09 -8.43 2.19
C LEU A 218 -3.57 -7.32 1.23
N HIS A 219 -3.87 -6.13 1.76
CA HIS A 219 -4.41 -5.06 0.92
C HIS A 219 -3.39 -4.49 -0.08
N GLU A 220 -2.09 -4.56 0.22
CA GLU A 220 -1.00 -4.28 -0.73
C GLU A 220 -0.47 -5.55 -1.43
N ASP A 221 -0.51 -6.72 -0.77
CA ASP A 221 0.01 -8.02 -1.26
C ASP A 221 -1.05 -8.91 -1.95
N ILE A 222 -1.63 -8.33 -2.98
CA ILE A 222 -2.58 -8.97 -3.91
C ILE A 222 -1.87 -9.78 -5.01
N TYR A 223 -0.55 -9.71 -5.04
CA TYR A 223 0.34 -10.12 -6.13
C TYR A 223 1.15 -11.36 -5.79
N ARG A 224 0.49 -12.42 -5.31
CA ARG A 224 0.89 -13.77 -5.71
C ARG A 224 0.11 -14.02 -6.99
N GLU A 225 0.73 -13.85 -8.16
CA GLU A 225 0.16 -13.70 -9.53
C GLU A 225 -1.16 -14.42 -9.91
N GLU A 226 -1.58 -15.49 -9.23
CA GLU A 226 -2.92 -16.13 -9.39
C GLU A 226 -4.03 -15.45 -8.57
N GLY A 227 -3.67 -14.61 -7.60
CA GLY A 227 -4.53 -14.10 -6.53
C GLY A 227 -5.38 -12.90 -6.90
N PHE A 228 -4.86 -11.91 -7.66
CA PHE A 228 -5.66 -10.72 -7.99
C PHE A 228 -6.84 -11.06 -8.90
N ALA A 229 -6.59 -11.81 -9.98
CA ALA A 229 -7.62 -12.38 -10.85
C ALA A 229 -8.70 -13.10 -10.04
N HIS A 230 -8.28 -13.98 -9.14
CA HIS A 230 -9.17 -14.75 -8.27
C HIS A 230 -9.90 -13.89 -7.21
N GLN A 231 -9.30 -12.81 -6.74
CA GLN A 231 -9.95 -11.84 -5.84
C GLN A 231 -10.95 -10.98 -6.61
N ALA A 232 -10.62 -10.53 -7.81
CA ALA A 232 -11.54 -9.84 -8.69
C ALA A 232 -12.73 -10.76 -9.01
N GLU A 233 -12.51 -12.05 -9.25
CA GLU A 233 -13.58 -13.05 -9.40
C GLU A 233 -14.56 -13.10 -8.20
N SER A 234 -14.11 -12.77 -6.98
CA SER A 234 -15.02 -12.63 -5.83
C SER A 234 -16.08 -11.53 -6.02
N LEU A 235 -15.81 -10.53 -6.87
CA LEU A 235 -16.76 -9.47 -7.24
C LEU A 235 -17.89 -9.99 -8.13
N LYS A 236 -17.85 -11.22 -8.66
CA LYS A 236 -19.02 -11.75 -9.40
C LYS A 236 -20.25 -11.83 -8.52
N LYS A 237 -21.40 -11.41 -9.05
CA LYS A 237 -22.67 -11.37 -8.30
C LYS A 237 -23.16 -12.73 -7.84
N GLU A 238 -22.78 -13.80 -8.53
CA GLU A 238 -23.14 -15.17 -8.18
C GLU A 238 -22.51 -15.64 -6.86
N ASN A 239 -21.44 -14.99 -6.41
CA ASN A 239 -20.82 -15.29 -5.12
C ASN A 239 -21.63 -14.71 -3.97
N ASN A 240 -21.85 -15.51 -2.93
CA ASN A 240 -22.66 -15.15 -1.77
C ASN A 240 -22.02 -14.00 -0.96
N SER A 241 -22.66 -12.82 -0.94
CA SER A 241 -22.18 -11.65 -0.20
C SER A 241 -22.13 -11.84 1.32
N ARG A 242 -22.85 -12.84 1.85
CA ARG A 242 -22.86 -13.17 3.28
C ARG A 242 -21.74 -14.13 3.68
N ASP A 243 -21.02 -14.69 2.72
CA ASP A 243 -19.80 -15.43 3.00
C ASP A 243 -18.70 -14.43 3.40
N LEU A 244 -18.15 -14.60 4.59
CA LEU A 244 -17.14 -13.71 5.14
C LEU A 244 -15.89 -13.64 4.26
N GLU A 245 -15.47 -14.76 3.66
CA GLU A 245 -14.28 -14.80 2.80
C GLU A 245 -14.52 -14.03 1.49
N VAL A 246 -15.71 -14.16 0.91
CA VAL A 246 -16.12 -13.38 -0.27
C VAL A 246 -16.18 -11.90 0.09
N ALA A 247 -16.78 -11.54 1.23
CA ALA A 247 -16.85 -10.15 1.67
C ALA A 247 -15.45 -9.56 1.92
N ILE A 248 -14.54 -10.31 2.54
CA ILE A 248 -13.15 -9.92 2.76
C ILE A 248 -12.45 -9.67 1.40
N ALA A 249 -12.59 -10.58 0.45
CA ALA A 249 -11.98 -10.44 -0.87
C ALA A 249 -12.50 -9.21 -1.62
N ARG A 250 -13.83 -8.99 -1.62
CA ARG A 250 -14.44 -7.79 -2.21
C ARG A 250 -13.97 -6.50 -1.52
N GLY A 251 -13.97 -6.49 -0.20
CA GLY A 251 -13.49 -5.36 0.60
C GLY A 251 -12.03 -5.03 0.28
N ARG A 252 -11.16 -6.05 0.20
CA ARG A 252 -9.75 -5.89 -0.15
C ARG A 252 -9.56 -5.32 -1.56
N THR A 253 -10.30 -5.83 -2.56
CA THR A 253 -10.23 -5.30 -3.92
C THR A 253 -10.65 -3.84 -3.99
N ILE A 254 -11.71 -3.45 -3.28
CA ILE A 254 -12.18 -2.06 -3.21
C ILE A 254 -11.18 -1.17 -2.47
N LEU A 255 -10.66 -1.61 -1.31
CA LEU A 255 -9.64 -0.88 -0.57
C LEU A 255 -8.42 -0.64 -1.45
N HIS A 256 -7.90 -1.67 -2.12
CA HIS A 256 -6.73 -1.54 -2.96
C HIS A 256 -6.94 -0.55 -4.11
N PHE A 257 -8.10 -0.61 -4.76
CA PHE A 257 -8.48 0.36 -5.79
C PHE A 257 -8.49 1.79 -5.22
N VAL A 258 -9.13 2.02 -4.08
CA VAL A 258 -9.22 3.37 -3.48
C VAL A 258 -7.88 3.84 -2.91
N ASP A 259 -7.04 2.93 -2.39
CA ASP A 259 -5.70 3.25 -1.91
C ASP A 259 -4.82 3.80 -3.05
N ILE A 260 -4.84 3.13 -4.22
CA ILE A 260 -4.13 3.62 -5.41
C ILE A 260 -4.72 4.94 -5.88
N PHE A 261 -6.00 4.97 -6.26
CA PHE A 261 -6.52 6.10 -7.02
C PHE A 261 -7.07 7.22 -6.13
N GLY A 262 -7.65 6.86 -4.99
CA GLY A 262 -8.31 7.73 -4.02
C GLY A 262 -9.08 8.89 -4.62
N ASP A 263 -8.61 10.11 -4.42
CA ASP A 263 -9.28 11.33 -4.86
C ASP A 263 -9.08 11.65 -6.36
N ALA A 264 -8.15 10.97 -7.03
CA ALA A 264 -7.92 11.12 -8.46
C ALA A 264 -9.05 10.51 -9.32
N VAL A 265 -9.67 9.44 -8.83
CA VAL A 265 -10.79 8.75 -9.49
C VAL A 265 -11.98 8.70 -8.53
N ARG A 266 -13.03 9.45 -8.83
CA ARG A 266 -14.24 9.52 -7.99
C ARG A 266 -15.50 9.62 -8.83
N PHE A 267 -16.64 9.47 -8.17
CA PHE A 267 -17.92 9.76 -8.79
C PHE A 267 -18.08 11.27 -9.02
N GLN A 268 -18.31 11.65 -10.27
CA GLN A 268 -18.76 12.99 -10.63
C GLN A 268 -19.91 12.83 -11.61
N ASP A 269 -21.04 13.46 -11.29
CA ASP A 269 -22.30 13.37 -12.04
C ASP A 269 -22.81 11.92 -12.18
N GLY A 270 -22.58 11.09 -11.14
CA GLY A 270 -22.98 9.67 -11.12
C GLY A 270 -22.08 8.75 -11.96
N VAL A 271 -20.94 9.24 -12.46
CA VAL A 271 -19.97 8.46 -13.24
C VAL A 271 -18.64 8.39 -12.50
N LEU A 272 -18.09 7.19 -12.32
CA LEU A 272 -16.74 6.97 -11.80
C LEU A 272 -15.72 7.31 -12.89
N LYS A 273 -14.95 8.39 -12.69
CA LYS A 273 -13.99 8.89 -13.69
C LYS A 273 -12.79 9.58 -13.06
N ILE A 274 -11.77 9.82 -13.88
CA ILE A 274 -10.63 10.66 -13.49
C ILE A 274 -11.12 12.10 -13.36
N VAL A 275 -10.97 12.68 -12.16
CA VAL A 275 -11.40 14.06 -11.86
C VAL A 275 -10.22 15.00 -11.64
N ASP A 276 -9.05 14.46 -11.33
CA ASP A 276 -7.80 15.20 -11.18
C ASP A 276 -6.66 14.42 -11.85
N GLN A 277 -6.28 14.90 -13.03
CA GLN A 277 -5.21 14.29 -13.83
C GLN A 277 -3.85 14.33 -13.12
N LYS A 278 -3.56 15.39 -12.34
CA LYS A 278 -2.29 15.51 -11.62
C LYS A 278 -2.23 14.54 -10.45
N ALA A 279 -3.34 14.37 -9.74
CA ALA A 279 -3.45 13.36 -8.70
C ALA A 279 -3.35 11.95 -9.30
N PHE A 280 -3.97 11.70 -10.46
CA PHE A 280 -3.88 10.42 -11.18
C PHE A 280 -2.43 10.09 -11.56
N GLU A 281 -1.72 11.04 -12.17
CA GLU A 281 -0.28 10.90 -12.48
C GLU A 281 0.54 10.56 -11.23
N LYS A 282 0.36 11.33 -10.15
CA LYS A 282 1.15 11.17 -8.92
C LYS A 282 0.84 9.89 -8.14
N ARG A 283 -0.43 9.51 -8.07
CA ARG A 283 -0.89 8.38 -7.25
C ARG A 283 -0.80 7.06 -7.97
N PHE A 284 -1.01 7.04 -9.29
CA PHE A 284 -0.98 5.81 -10.08
C PHE A 284 0.28 5.71 -10.94
N ILE A 285 0.52 6.64 -11.86
CA ILE A 285 1.63 6.54 -12.84
C ILE A 285 3.00 6.58 -12.13
N ASP A 286 3.21 7.56 -11.26
CA ASP A 286 4.46 7.69 -10.48
C ASP A 286 4.61 6.54 -9.48
N LEU A 287 3.50 6.02 -8.94
CA LEU A 287 3.54 4.82 -8.09
C LEU A 287 4.01 3.63 -8.93
N PHE A 288 3.39 3.35 -10.06
CA PHE A 288 3.75 2.26 -10.97
C PHE A 288 5.21 2.37 -11.46
N ARG A 289 5.69 3.57 -11.79
CA ARG A 289 7.11 3.81 -12.16
C ARG A 289 8.09 3.36 -11.08
N ARG A 290 7.76 3.59 -9.81
CA ARG A 290 8.58 3.13 -8.67
C ARG A 290 8.61 1.60 -8.50
N HIS A 291 7.72 0.86 -9.16
CA HIS A 291 7.68 -0.61 -9.10
C HIS A 291 8.60 -1.29 -10.12
N ILE A 292 8.90 -0.64 -11.26
CA ILE A 292 9.80 -1.21 -12.28
C ILE A 292 11.25 -1.30 -11.77
N LYS A 293 11.64 -0.39 -10.86
CA LYS A 293 12.91 -0.35 -10.12
C LYS A 293 14.13 -0.68 -10.98
N LEU A 294 14.68 0.32 -11.65
CA LEU A 294 15.91 0.20 -12.45
C LEU A 294 17.05 0.94 -11.75
N PRO A 295 18.29 0.41 -11.72
CA PRO A 295 19.47 1.11 -11.23
C PRO A 295 19.97 2.18 -12.23
N ILE A 296 19.05 3.01 -12.71
CA ILE A 296 19.22 4.03 -13.75
C ILE A 296 18.64 5.36 -13.24
N VAL A 297 19.31 6.45 -13.57
CA VAL A 297 18.82 7.81 -13.38
C VAL A 297 18.65 8.44 -14.77
N SER A 298 17.48 9.04 -15.02
CA SER A 298 17.19 9.80 -16.22
C SER A 298 17.19 11.29 -15.90
N THR A 299 17.77 12.09 -16.80
CA THR A 299 17.82 13.55 -16.69
C THR A 299 17.18 14.19 -17.91
N ASP A 300 15.96 14.68 -17.74
CA ASP A 300 15.21 15.33 -18.80
C ASP A 300 15.25 16.84 -18.63
N THR A 301 15.74 17.55 -19.63
CA THR A 301 15.73 19.01 -19.60
C THR A 301 14.63 19.53 -20.50
N LYS A 302 13.66 20.26 -19.91
CA LYS A 302 12.53 20.84 -20.62
C LYS A 302 12.54 22.35 -20.46
N ILE A 303 12.18 23.06 -21.53
CA ILE A 303 11.88 24.48 -21.45
C ILE A 303 10.45 24.62 -20.94
N ILE A 304 10.27 25.30 -19.81
CA ILE A 304 8.96 25.64 -19.28
C ILE A 304 8.79 27.16 -19.25
N THR A 305 7.62 27.65 -19.63
CA THR A 305 7.32 29.08 -19.56
C THR A 305 6.67 29.37 -18.21
N VAL A 306 7.27 30.26 -17.41
CA VAL A 306 6.71 30.75 -16.14
C VAL A 306 6.61 32.26 -16.25
N ASP A 307 5.41 32.81 -16.07
CA ASP A 307 5.13 34.25 -16.19
C ASP A 307 5.60 34.87 -17.53
N GLY A 308 5.52 34.09 -18.62
CA GLY A 308 5.93 34.52 -19.96
C GLY A 308 7.44 34.46 -20.21
N ILE A 309 8.23 33.90 -19.29
CA ILE A 309 9.67 33.71 -19.42
C ILE A 309 9.97 32.22 -19.55
N ASP A 310 10.67 31.85 -20.63
CA ASP A 310 11.16 30.49 -20.84
C ASP A 310 12.32 30.19 -19.88
N GLN A 311 12.17 29.13 -19.09
CA GLN A 311 13.15 28.63 -18.16
C GLN A 311 13.49 27.19 -18.51
N GLU A 312 14.78 26.91 -18.67
CA GLU A 312 15.27 25.55 -18.80
C GLU A 312 15.26 24.89 -17.41
N LYS A 313 14.46 23.83 -17.24
CA LYS A 313 14.43 23.03 -16.02
C LYS A 313 14.85 21.59 -16.31
N THR A 314 15.79 21.10 -15.51
CA THR A 314 16.15 19.70 -15.46
C THR A 314 15.25 18.96 -14.49
N PHE A 315 14.63 17.89 -14.97
CA PHE A 315 13.83 16.94 -14.24
C PHE A 315 14.65 15.66 -14.08
N ILE A 316 14.77 15.17 -12.85
CA ILE A 316 15.51 13.95 -12.54
C ILE A 316 14.49 12.87 -12.21
N THR A 317 14.47 11.81 -13.00
CA THR A 317 13.72 10.59 -12.70
C THR A 317 14.72 9.56 -12.22
N ASP A 318 14.73 9.32 -10.90
CA ASP A 318 15.52 8.26 -10.31
C ASP A 318 14.70 6.96 -10.28
N TRP A 319 14.98 6.05 -11.21
CA TRP A 319 14.31 4.75 -11.31
C TRP A 319 14.74 3.79 -10.20
N SER A 320 15.79 4.13 -9.44
CA SER A 320 16.31 3.28 -8.37
C SER A 320 15.55 3.43 -7.07
N LEU A 321 14.76 4.51 -6.94
CA LEU A 321 13.85 4.77 -5.82
C LEU A 321 12.67 3.79 -5.84
N GLY A 322 12.96 2.53 -5.58
CA GLY A 322 11.93 1.55 -5.26
C GLY A 322 11.33 1.88 -3.90
N LYS A 323 10.00 1.97 -3.82
CA LYS A 323 9.34 1.42 -2.63
C LYS A 323 9.69 -0.08 -2.62
N VAL A 324 9.78 -0.70 -1.45
CA VAL A 324 10.06 -2.14 -1.32
C VAL A 324 8.82 -2.97 -1.72
N PHE A 325 8.06 -2.50 -2.71
CA PHE A 325 7.21 -3.33 -3.52
C PHE A 325 8.11 -4.13 -4.47
N ARG A 326 8.07 -5.46 -4.35
CA ARG A 326 8.69 -6.32 -5.35
C ARG A 326 7.84 -6.25 -6.63
N PRO A 327 8.46 -6.24 -7.82
CA PRO A 327 7.73 -6.26 -9.07
C PRO A 327 7.03 -7.62 -9.20
N GLN A 328 5.75 -7.67 -8.86
CA GLN A 328 4.79 -8.58 -9.48
C GLN A 328 3.57 -7.81 -10.02
N TRP A 329 3.69 -6.48 -10.17
CA TRP A 329 2.85 -5.72 -11.10
C TRP A 329 3.26 -6.05 -12.54
N GLY A 330 3.13 -7.32 -12.91
CA GLY A 330 3.17 -7.77 -14.29
C GLY A 330 1.84 -7.50 -14.99
N GLU A 331 1.66 -8.11 -16.15
CA GLU A 331 0.40 -8.13 -16.91
C GLU A 331 -0.84 -8.34 -16.03
N HIS A 332 -0.73 -9.21 -15.01
CA HIS A 332 -1.83 -9.53 -14.09
C HIS A 332 -2.26 -8.40 -13.15
N GLY A 333 -1.40 -7.43 -12.86
CA GLY A 333 -1.79 -6.25 -12.07
C GLY A 333 -2.60 -5.25 -12.84
N VAL A 334 -2.19 -5.07 -14.08
CA VAL A 334 -2.87 -4.24 -15.08
C VAL A 334 -4.22 -4.88 -15.43
N ALA A 335 -4.20 -6.16 -15.81
CA ALA A 335 -5.39 -6.95 -16.07
C ALA A 335 -6.30 -6.96 -14.83
N GLY A 336 -5.72 -7.06 -13.63
CA GLY A 336 -6.45 -6.96 -12.38
C GLY A 336 -7.21 -5.65 -12.19
N LEU A 337 -6.53 -4.51 -12.26
CA LEU A 337 -7.17 -3.20 -12.09
C LEU A 337 -8.23 -2.95 -13.17
N THR A 338 -7.92 -3.30 -14.42
CA THR A 338 -8.85 -3.16 -15.55
C THR A 338 -10.05 -4.10 -15.45
N TRP A 339 -9.86 -5.36 -15.02
CA TRP A 339 -10.93 -6.30 -14.69
C TRP A 339 -11.78 -5.83 -13.52
N THR A 340 -11.19 -5.19 -12.52
CA THR A 340 -11.95 -4.62 -11.40
C THR A 340 -12.94 -3.60 -11.92
N PHE A 341 -12.51 -2.65 -12.76
CA PHE A 341 -13.43 -1.71 -13.40
C PHE A 341 -14.47 -2.41 -14.28
N GLY A 342 -14.07 -3.42 -15.04
CA GLY A 342 -14.96 -4.25 -15.85
C GLY A 342 -16.06 -4.91 -15.00
N LEU A 343 -15.69 -5.60 -13.92
CA LEU A 343 -16.64 -6.25 -13.01
C LEU A 343 -17.51 -5.24 -12.27
N LEU A 344 -16.95 -4.14 -11.76
CA LEU A 344 -17.76 -3.06 -11.15
C LEU A 344 -18.83 -2.56 -12.13
N LYS A 345 -18.49 -2.42 -13.41
CA LYS A 345 -19.44 -2.01 -14.46
C LYS A 345 -20.43 -3.10 -14.84
N ASP A 346 -19.93 -4.26 -15.23
CA ASP A 346 -20.70 -5.31 -15.89
C ASP A 346 -21.48 -6.16 -14.89
N GLU A 347 -20.87 -6.51 -13.76
CA GLU A 347 -21.56 -7.23 -12.68
C GLU A 347 -22.44 -6.25 -11.90
N TRP A 348 -21.90 -5.14 -11.41
CA TRP A 348 -22.59 -4.30 -10.43
C TRP A 348 -23.41 -3.15 -11.01
N GLY A 349 -23.30 -2.87 -12.31
CA GLY A 349 -24.01 -1.76 -12.94
C GLY A 349 -23.48 -0.38 -12.50
N ILE A 350 -22.26 -0.32 -11.95
CA ILE A 350 -21.63 0.94 -11.60
C ILE A 350 -21.24 1.65 -12.89
N ASN A 351 -21.65 2.91 -13.02
CA ASN A 351 -21.37 3.68 -14.23
C ASN A 351 -19.89 4.13 -14.24
N VAL A 352 -19.05 3.37 -14.93
CA VAL A 352 -17.63 3.67 -15.13
C VAL A 352 -17.43 4.40 -16.45
N ASP A 353 -16.71 5.51 -16.43
CA ASP A 353 -16.37 6.26 -17.64
C ASP A 353 -15.59 5.37 -18.63
N PRO A 354 -16.03 5.26 -19.89
CA PRO A 354 -15.33 4.44 -20.89
C PRO A 354 -13.88 4.86 -21.13
N ALA A 355 -13.48 6.09 -20.77
CA ALA A 355 -12.10 6.56 -20.88
C ALA A 355 -11.21 6.14 -19.69
N LEU A 356 -11.77 5.67 -18.58
CA LEU A 356 -11.01 5.34 -17.37
C LEU A 356 -10.09 4.13 -17.57
N ILE A 357 -10.63 3.03 -18.10
CA ILE A 357 -9.84 1.81 -18.37
C ILE A 357 -8.71 2.10 -19.37
N PRO A 358 -8.97 2.73 -20.54
CA PRO A 358 -7.92 3.15 -21.46
C PRO A 358 -6.88 4.07 -20.82
N ALA A 359 -7.28 5.02 -19.95
CA ALA A 359 -6.32 5.91 -19.29
C ALA A 359 -5.37 5.16 -18.34
N VAL A 360 -5.88 4.16 -17.61
CA VAL A 360 -5.06 3.28 -16.75
C VAL A 360 -4.09 2.46 -17.60
N GLN A 361 -4.59 1.81 -18.66
CA GLN A 361 -3.75 1.04 -19.60
C GLN A 361 -2.67 1.92 -20.24
N ASN A 362 -3.03 3.11 -20.73
CA ASN A 362 -2.09 4.05 -21.34
C ASN A 362 -1.03 4.56 -20.35
N GLY A 363 -1.41 4.84 -19.10
CA GLY A 363 -0.46 5.24 -18.06
C GLY A 363 0.58 4.15 -17.77
N ILE A 364 0.17 2.88 -17.86
CA ILE A 364 1.09 1.75 -17.73
C ILE A 364 1.98 1.62 -18.96
N ILE A 365 1.39 1.61 -20.17
CA ILE A 365 2.13 1.54 -21.42
C ILE A 365 3.21 2.62 -21.46
N GLN A 366 2.86 3.86 -21.10
CA GLN A 366 3.79 4.97 -20.98
C GLN A 366 4.98 4.62 -20.08
N VAL A 367 4.75 4.12 -18.86
CA VAL A 367 5.83 3.79 -17.92
C VAL A 367 6.70 2.63 -18.42
N LEU A 368 6.10 1.62 -19.06
CA LEU A 368 6.82 0.50 -19.65
C LEU A 368 7.70 0.97 -20.81
N GLU A 369 7.20 1.84 -21.68
CA GLU A 369 7.96 2.48 -22.77
C GLU A 369 9.10 3.33 -22.20
N GLU A 370 8.83 4.18 -21.20
CA GLU A 370 9.85 4.98 -20.51
C GLU A 370 10.96 4.10 -19.90
N ALA A 371 10.62 2.94 -19.34
CA ALA A 371 11.57 1.99 -18.77
C ALA A 371 12.42 1.30 -19.84
N VAL A 372 11.81 0.88 -20.96
CA VAL A 372 12.49 0.34 -22.14
C VAL A 372 13.49 1.37 -22.67
N ASP A 373 13.05 2.60 -22.85
CA ASP A 373 13.88 3.72 -23.31
C ASP A 373 15.05 4.01 -22.37
N ALA A 374 14.83 3.91 -21.05
CA ALA A 374 15.89 4.08 -20.06
C ALA A 374 16.97 3.00 -20.18
N ILE A 375 16.58 1.72 -20.28
CA ILE A 375 17.53 0.60 -20.44
C ILE A 375 18.31 0.73 -21.77
N GLU A 376 17.61 0.99 -22.87
CA GLU A 376 18.25 1.15 -24.18
C GLU A 376 19.13 2.41 -24.25
N GLY A 377 18.71 3.51 -23.62
CA GLY A 377 19.46 4.75 -23.50
C GLY A 377 20.80 4.55 -22.81
N VAL A 378 20.80 3.88 -21.64
CA VAL A 378 22.05 3.54 -20.94
C VAL A 378 22.94 2.62 -21.78
N ARG A 379 22.37 1.63 -22.49
CA ARG A 379 23.13 0.72 -23.37
C ARG A 379 23.78 1.43 -24.56
N ARG A 380 23.14 2.48 -25.08
CA ARG A 380 23.65 3.31 -26.18
C ARG A 380 24.62 4.39 -25.72
N GLY A 381 24.76 4.61 -24.41
CA GLY A 381 25.58 5.69 -23.85
C GLY A 381 24.98 7.08 -24.05
N ASP A 382 23.64 7.18 -24.08
CA ASP A 382 22.95 8.47 -24.16
C ASP A 382 23.16 9.27 -22.85
N PRO A 383 23.72 10.51 -22.90
CA PRO A 383 23.99 11.33 -21.72
C PRO A 383 22.78 11.58 -20.81
N LYS A 384 21.56 11.50 -21.34
CA LYS A 384 20.32 11.63 -20.56
C LYS A 384 20.19 10.52 -19.51
N TYR A 385 20.74 9.34 -19.76
CA TYR A 385 20.56 8.16 -18.93
C TYR A 385 21.90 7.66 -18.37
N HIS A 386 21.96 7.44 -17.06
CA HIS A 386 23.17 6.94 -16.43
C HIS A 386 22.86 5.96 -15.31
N TYR A 387 23.82 5.08 -15.02
CA TYR A 387 23.71 4.19 -13.87
C TYR A 387 23.66 4.98 -12.56
N GLN A 388 22.87 4.51 -11.60
CA GLN A 388 22.95 5.00 -10.23
C GLN A 388 24.39 4.83 -9.70
N GLN A 389 24.84 5.78 -8.87
CA GLN A 389 26.15 5.72 -8.24
C GLN A 389 26.37 4.39 -7.51
N GLY A 390 27.52 3.74 -7.75
CA GLY A 390 27.89 2.47 -7.12
C GLY A 390 27.43 1.22 -7.86
N VAL A 391 26.65 1.35 -8.93
CA VAL A 391 26.26 0.24 -9.81
C VAL A 391 27.40 -0.12 -10.75
N ILE A 392 27.69 -1.41 -10.87
CA ILE A 392 28.70 -1.94 -11.80
C ILE A 392 27.94 -2.40 -13.07
N PRO A 393 28.10 -1.73 -14.22
CA PRO A 393 27.33 -2.00 -15.44
C PRO A 393 27.29 -3.48 -15.82
N GLU A 394 28.44 -4.16 -15.78
CA GLU A 394 28.58 -5.56 -16.19
C GLU A 394 27.76 -6.52 -15.31
N LYS A 395 27.52 -6.14 -14.04
CA LYS A 395 26.74 -6.96 -13.09
C LYS A 395 25.23 -6.86 -13.30
N VAL A 396 24.75 -5.81 -13.99
CA VAL A 396 23.31 -5.56 -14.18
C VAL A 396 22.87 -5.73 -15.63
N GLN A 397 23.80 -5.77 -16.60
CA GLN A 397 23.47 -5.92 -18.02
C GLN A 397 22.70 -7.20 -18.37
N ALA A 398 23.05 -8.34 -17.74
CA ALA A 398 22.32 -9.59 -17.94
C ALA A 398 20.87 -9.50 -17.42
N GLN A 399 20.69 -8.87 -16.26
CA GLN A 399 19.37 -8.62 -15.70
C GLN A 399 18.54 -7.67 -16.59
N PHE A 400 19.17 -6.62 -17.12
CA PHE A 400 18.51 -5.71 -18.08
C PHE A 400 18.07 -6.37 -19.36
N THR A 401 18.76 -7.41 -19.85
CA THR A 401 18.28 -8.15 -21.03
C THR A 401 16.98 -8.87 -20.69
N ILE A 402 16.95 -9.55 -19.54
CA ILE A 402 15.76 -10.28 -19.07
C ILE A 402 14.60 -9.30 -18.83
N ASP A 403 14.86 -8.19 -18.15
CA ASP A 403 13.84 -7.18 -17.85
C ASP A 403 13.31 -6.54 -19.14
N LEU A 404 14.20 -6.20 -20.09
CA LEU A 404 13.80 -5.64 -21.39
C LEU A 404 12.91 -6.60 -22.19
N GLU A 405 13.23 -7.88 -22.22
CA GLU A 405 12.40 -8.90 -22.87
C GLU A 405 11.02 -9.00 -22.22
N LYS A 406 10.97 -9.05 -20.88
CA LYS A 406 9.71 -9.06 -20.13
C LYS A 406 8.85 -7.83 -20.41
N LEU A 407 9.44 -6.63 -20.35
CA LEU A 407 8.74 -5.37 -20.60
C LEU A 407 8.17 -5.32 -22.03
N LYS A 408 8.95 -5.75 -23.03
CA LYS A 408 8.50 -5.82 -24.44
C LYS A 408 7.38 -6.83 -24.65
N LEU A 409 7.42 -7.98 -23.97
CA LEU A 409 6.32 -8.95 -23.98
C LEU A 409 5.05 -8.34 -23.36
N SER A 410 5.14 -7.69 -22.21
CA SER A 410 3.99 -7.02 -21.55
C SER A 410 3.40 -5.92 -22.42
N LEU A 411 4.22 -5.10 -23.07
CA LEU A 411 3.74 -4.09 -24.03
C LEU A 411 3.01 -4.71 -25.22
N THR A 412 3.52 -5.83 -25.74
CA THR A 412 2.88 -6.52 -26.86
C THR A 412 1.50 -7.06 -26.45
N ALA A 413 1.38 -7.67 -25.27
CA ALA A 413 0.10 -8.16 -24.76
C ALA A 413 -0.93 -7.02 -24.60
N LEU A 414 -0.54 -5.90 -23.99
CA LEU A 414 -1.43 -4.76 -23.75
C LEU A 414 -1.86 -4.02 -25.03
N ASN A 415 -1.01 -3.99 -26.05
CA ASN A 415 -1.32 -3.36 -27.33
C ASN A 415 -2.22 -4.22 -28.25
N VAL A 416 -2.42 -5.51 -27.96
CA VAL A 416 -3.34 -6.38 -28.72
C VAL A 416 -4.79 -6.24 -28.25
N ASP A 417 -4.98 -5.81 -26.99
CA ASP A 417 -6.29 -5.68 -26.34
C ASP A 417 -6.89 -4.25 -26.35
N LEU A 418 -6.22 -3.30 -27.00
CA LEU A 418 -6.69 -1.92 -27.29
C LEU A 418 -7.25 -1.84 -28.72
#